data_AF-A0A2R6B294-F1
#
_entry.id   AF-A0A2R6B294-F1
#
_cell.length_a   1.000
_cell.length_b   1.000
_cell.length_c   1.000
_cell.angle_alpha   90.00
_cell.angle_beta   90.00
_cell.angle_gamma   90.00
#
_symmetry.space_group_name_H-M   'P 1'
#
loop_
_entity.id
_entity.type
_entity.pdbx_description
1 polymer ?
#
loop_
_entity_poly.entity_id
_entity_poly.type
_entity_poly.pdbx_seq_one_letter_code
_entity_poly.pdbx_strand_id
1 'polypeptide(L)'
;MTLMKTIKDFLNNQIFIGIDDSDSKIGGCTTFVGYLLIKELIRQGINVVDIPRLIRLNPNVPWKTRGNGAVGITVYSEDIDRVYNVAVEILQKIEEEVASMPALVLIDQKQREFIEPIIKDAINRIIEPELVDKVIEKAKIIKYAKRRLGLVGALAAATLLLLEGDYTYELLAYRKPEFIGTKRK
;
A
#
# COMPACT_ATOMS: atom_id res chain seq x y z
N MET A 1 6.09 -5.01 34.35
CA MET A 1 4.73 -5.03 33.76
C MET A 1 4.48 -3.86 32.81
N THR A 2 5.11 -2.69 32.99
CA THR A 2 4.85 -1.47 32.21
C THR A 2 5.42 -1.50 30.78
N LEU A 3 6.66 -1.96 30.58
CA LEU A 3 7.32 -1.97 29.25
C LEU A 3 6.63 -2.91 28.25
N MET A 4 6.25 -4.11 28.68
CA MET A 4 5.54 -5.08 27.81
C MET A 4 4.15 -4.57 27.42
N LYS A 5 3.48 -3.82 28.30
CA LYS A 5 2.19 -3.19 27.99
C LYS A 5 2.37 -2.10 26.92
N THR A 6 3.37 -1.22 27.09
CA THR A 6 3.70 -0.18 26.11
C THR A 6 4.10 -0.73 24.74
N ILE A 7 4.88 -1.82 24.69
CA ILE A 7 5.23 -2.48 23.42
C ILE A 7 3.99 -3.10 22.77
N LYS A 8 3.11 -3.72 23.56
CA LYS A 8 1.89 -4.33 23.06
C LYS A 8 0.90 -3.29 22.54
N ASP A 9 0.75 -2.18 23.25
CA ASP A 9 -0.07 -1.04 22.82
C ASP A 9 0.52 -0.41 21.54
N PHE A 10 1.86 -0.30 21.45
CA PHE A 10 2.53 0.15 20.23
C PHE A 10 2.20 -0.74 19.02
N LEU A 11 2.33 -2.06 19.17
CA LEU A 11 2.07 -3.03 18.12
C LEU A 11 0.57 -3.11 17.74
N ASN A 12 -0.33 -2.95 18.71
CA ASN A 12 -1.77 -3.01 18.47
C ASN A 12 -2.31 -1.80 17.71
N ASN A 13 -1.66 -0.65 17.82
CA ASN A 13 -2.07 0.60 17.16
C ASN A 13 -1.28 0.86 15.85
N GLN A 14 -0.63 -0.17 15.31
CA GLN A 14 -0.07 -0.10 13.96
C GLN A 14 -1.17 -0.34 12.93
N ILE A 15 -1.24 0.56 11.96
CA ILE A 15 -2.07 0.42 10.77
C ILE A 15 -1.13 0.23 9.58
N PHE A 16 -1.36 -0.84 8.83
CA PHE A 16 -0.63 -1.15 7.62
C PHE A 16 -1.46 -0.75 6.42
N ILE A 17 -0.91 0.17 5.63
CA ILE A 17 -1.51 0.75 4.46
C ILE A 17 -0.87 0.13 3.23
N GLY A 18 -1.68 -0.34 2.29
CA GLY A 18 -1.22 -0.81 0.99
C GLY A 18 -1.89 -0.06 -0.14
N ILE A 19 -1.12 0.33 -1.16
CA ILE A 19 -1.58 1.10 -2.32
C ILE A 19 -1.11 0.42 -3.60
N ASP A 20 -1.97 0.33 -4.61
CA ASP A 20 -1.62 -0.15 -5.96
C ASP A 20 -2.50 0.48 -7.04
N ASP A 21 -2.19 0.21 -8.33
CA ASP A 21 -3.00 0.54 -9.52
C ASP A 21 -3.31 2.04 -9.71
N SER A 22 -2.38 2.90 -9.27
CA SER A 22 -2.54 4.35 -9.31
C SER A 22 -1.92 5.02 -10.56
N ASP A 23 -1.26 4.24 -11.41
CA ASP A 23 -0.73 4.68 -12.70
C ASP A 23 -1.76 4.51 -13.84
N SER A 24 -1.53 5.23 -14.93
CA SER A 24 -2.36 5.17 -16.13
C SER A 24 -1.54 5.45 -17.39
N LYS A 25 -2.21 5.41 -18.55
CA LYS A 25 -1.57 5.75 -19.84
C LYS A 25 -1.18 7.23 -19.96
N ILE A 26 -1.81 8.11 -19.18
CA ILE A 26 -1.56 9.56 -19.24
C ILE A 26 -0.56 10.02 -18.18
N GLY A 27 -0.20 9.17 -17.22
CA GLY A 27 0.78 9.47 -16.19
C GLY A 27 0.53 8.69 -14.90
N GLY A 28 1.11 9.17 -13.80
CA GLY A 28 0.97 8.54 -12.49
C GLY A 28 2.06 7.51 -12.17
N CYS A 29 2.16 7.19 -10.89
CA CYS A 29 3.08 6.19 -10.35
C CYS A 29 2.72 5.88 -8.90
N THR A 30 2.53 4.60 -8.57
CA THR A 30 2.21 4.15 -7.20
C THR A 30 3.21 4.62 -6.15
N THR A 31 4.49 4.66 -6.49
CA THR A 31 5.50 5.17 -5.54
C THR A 31 5.37 6.67 -5.29
N PHE A 32 5.00 7.46 -6.31
CA PHE A 32 4.77 8.89 -6.13
C PHE A 32 3.53 9.16 -5.28
N VAL A 33 2.46 8.37 -5.46
CA VAL A 33 1.28 8.42 -4.59
C VAL A 33 1.63 8.07 -3.16
N GLY A 34 2.44 7.03 -2.93
CA GLY A 34 2.97 6.70 -1.61
C GLY A 34 3.74 7.85 -0.96
N TYR A 35 4.59 8.55 -1.72
CA TYR A 35 5.28 9.75 -1.26
C TYR A 35 4.31 10.87 -0.85
N LEU A 36 3.31 11.17 -1.68
CA LEU A 36 2.30 12.19 -1.38
C LEU A 36 1.52 11.84 -0.11
N LEU A 37 1.14 10.57 0.05
CA LEU A 37 0.43 10.11 1.24
C LEU A 37 1.29 10.26 2.50
N ILE A 38 2.54 9.80 2.48
CA ILE A 38 3.47 9.94 3.63
C ILE A 38 3.60 11.41 4.03
N LYS A 39 3.82 12.29 3.05
CA LYS A 39 3.96 13.73 3.29
C LYS A 39 2.72 14.30 3.98
N GLU A 40 1.53 13.92 3.52
CA GLU A 40 0.27 14.38 4.08
C GLU A 40 0.00 13.81 5.48
N LEU A 41 0.26 12.53 5.70
CA LEU A 41 0.15 11.89 7.02
C LEU A 41 1.03 12.60 8.06
N ILE A 42 2.30 12.88 7.72
CA ILE A 42 3.23 13.61 8.58
C ILE A 42 2.71 15.03 8.85
N ARG A 43 2.21 15.73 7.82
CA ARG A 43 1.64 17.08 7.97
C ARG A 43 0.45 17.11 8.95
N GLN A 44 -0.32 16.02 8.99
CA GLN A 44 -1.45 15.84 9.89
C GLN A 44 -1.04 15.34 11.29
N GLY A 45 0.25 15.13 11.55
CA GLY A 45 0.76 14.63 12.83
C GLY A 45 0.51 13.13 13.05
N ILE A 46 0.30 12.36 11.97
CA ILE A 46 0.24 10.90 12.03
C ILE A 46 1.67 10.35 11.91
N ASN A 47 2.05 9.47 12.84
CA ASN A 47 3.40 8.94 12.92
C ASN A 47 3.60 7.85 11.87
N VAL A 48 4.41 8.14 10.84
CA VAL A 48 4.87 7.15 9.87
C VAL A 48 6.01 6.34 10.49
N VAL A 49 5.89 5.01 10.40
CA VAL A 49 6.83 4.05 10.98
C VAL A 49 7.72 3.51 9.88
N ASP A 50 9.02 3.74 10.03
CA ASP A 50 10.07 3.24 9.13
C ASP A 50 9.90 3.71 7.66
N ILE A 51 10.74 3.19 6.77
CA ILE A 51 10.69 3.45 5.34
C ILE A 51 9.49 2.74 4.67
N PRO A 52 8.87 3.33 3.63
CA PRO A 52 7.88 2.63 2.82
C PRO A 52 8.50 1.45 2.09
N ARG A 53 7.67 0.44 1.84
CA ARG A 53 8.06 -0.81 1.16
C ARG A 53 7.52 -0.81 -0.26
N LEU A 54 8.37 -1.09 -1.24
CA LEU A 54 7.95 -1.34 -2.62
C LEU A 54 7.88 -2.85 -2.87
N ILE A 55 6.67 -3.39 -2.92
CA ILE A 55 6.42 -4.81 -3.13
C ILE A 55 6.22 -5.07 -4.62
N ARG A 56 7.17 -5.79 -5.23
CA ARG A 56 7.03 -6.31 -6.59
C ARG A 56 6.38 -7.69 -6.56
N LEU A 57 5.27 -7.82 -7.28
CA LEU A 57 4.54 -9.08 -7.39
C LEU A 57 4.95 -9.83 -8.64
N ASN A 58 4.52 -11.09 -8.76
CA ASN A 58 4.90 -11.97 -9.88
C ASN A 58 4.65 -11.29 -11.25
N PRO A 59 5.69 -11.06 -12.07
CA PRO A 59 5.56 -10.37 -13.35
C PRO A 59 4.87 -11.21 -14.43
N ASN A 60 4.74 -12.52 -14.21
CA ASN A 60 4.14 -13.45 -15.18
C ASN A 60 2.60 -13.50 -15.11
N VAL A 61 1.98 -12.68 -14.24
CA VAL A 61 0.53 -12.67 -14.05
C VAL A 61 -0.16 -11.94 -15.22
N PRO A 62 -1.06 -12.59 -15.99
CA PRO A 62 -1.59 -12.07 -17.26
C PRO A 62 -2.36 -10.75 -17.16
N TRP A 63 -3.01 -10.50 -16.02
CA TRP A 63 -3.83 -9.32 -15.81
C TRP A 63 -3.09 -8.13 -15.20
N LYS A 64 -1.76 -8.17 -15.16
CA LYS A 64 -0.94 -7.10 -14.58
C LYS A 64 -0.28 -6.24 -15.64
N THR A 65 -0.18 -4.94 -15.36
CA THR A 65 0.54 -3.97 -16.18
C THR A 65 2.06 -4.11 -15.97
N ARG A 66 2.86 -3.64 -16.95
CA ARG A 66 4.34 -3.62 -16.82
C ARG A 66 4.74 -2.68 -15.68
N GLY A 67 5.39 -3.19 -14.64
CA GLY A 67 5.96 -2.40 -13.55
C GLY A 67 5.53 -2.83 -12.14
N ASN A 68 4.33 -3.40 -12.00
CA ASN A 68 3.77 -4.17 -10.88
C ASN A 68 4.40 -3.95 -9.48
N GLY A 69 4.44 -2.69 -9.04
CA GLY A 69 4.95 -2.30 -7.74
C GLY A 69 3.82 -1.70 -6.91
N ALA A 70 3.46 -2.39 -5.82
CA ALA A 70 2.55 -1.89 -4.81
C ALA A 70 3.35 -1.29 -3.65
N VAL A 71 2.79 -0.29 -2.97
CA VAL A 71 3.47 0.45 -1.89
C VAL A 71 2.84 0.13 -0.56
N GLY A 72 3.67 -0.32 0.39
CA GLY A 72 3.31 -0.58 1.78
C GLY A 72 3.83 0.53 2.68
N ILE A 73 2.97 1.09 3.54
CA ILE A 73 3.32 2.12 4.52
C ILE A 73 2.82 1.65 5.87
N THR A 74 3.61 1.81 6.93
CA THR A 74 3.17 1.55 8.29
C THR A 74 3.01 2.86 9.03
N VAL A 75 1.92 3.03 9.76
CA VAL A 75 1.69 4.19 10.63
C VAL A 75 1.30 3.73 12.03
N TYR A 76 1.57 4.58 13.02
CA TYR A 76 1.00 4.46 14.36
C TYR A 76 -0.14 5.47 14.50
N SER A 77 -1.36 4.98 14.69
CA SER A 77 -2.54 5.80 14.95
C SER A 77 -3.63 4.97 15.64
N GLU A 78 -4.32 5.59 16.60
CA GLU A 78 -5.50 5.00 17.26
C GLU A 78 -6.80 5.26 16.46
N ASP A 79 -6.73 6.11 15.43
CA ASP A 79 -7.85 6.51 14.60
C ASP A 79 -7.60 6.04 13.16
N ILE A 80 -8.16 4.86 12.83
CA ILE A 80 -8.05 4.26 11.49
C ILE A 80 -8.89 5.00 10.46
N ASP A 81 -10.01 5.61 10.87
CA ASP A 81 -10.90 6.38 10.00
C ASP A 81 -10.20 7.65 9.53
N ARG A 82 -9.45 8.31 10.42
CA ARG A 82 -8.60 9.45 10.04
C ARG A 82 -7.54 9.07 9.03
N VAL A 83 -6.85 7.95 9.21
CA VAL A 83 -5.85 7.44 8.25
C VAL A 83 -6.52 7.12 6.91
N TYR A 84 -7.68 6.47 6.95
CA TYR A 84 -8.48 6.16 5.76
C TYR A 84 -8.88 7.41 4.99
N ASN A 85 -9.43 8.42 5.67
CA ASN A 85 -9.90 9.65 5.04
C ASN A 85 -8.76 10.41 4.35
N VAL A 86 -7.60 10.51 5.00
CA VAL A 86 -6.40 11.12 4.41
C VAL A 86 -5.96 10.35 3.16
N ALA A 87 -5.89 9.02 3.25
CA ALA A 87 -5.49 8.18 2.13
C ALA A 87 -6.46 8.29 0.94
N VAL A 88 -7.76 8.21 1.19
CA VAL A 88 -8.79 8.31 0.15
C VAL A 88 -8.80 9.69 -0.50
N GLU A 89 -8.61 10.78 0.25
CA GLU A 89 -8.54 12.13 -0.33
C GLU A 89 -7.38 12.25 -1.33
N ILE A 90 -6.20 11.69 -1.01
CA ILE A 90 -5.06 11.65 -1.93
C ILE A 90 -5.38 10.79 -3.16
N LEU A 91 -5.96 9.61 -2.97
CA LEU A 91 -6.28 8.71 -4.08
C LEU A 91 -7.33 9.31 -5.02
N GLN A 92 -8.36 9.97 -4.50
CA GLN A 92 -9.38 10.65 -5.30
C GLN A 92 -8.78 11.76 -6.18
N LYS A 93 -7.85 12.56 -5.64
CA LYS A 93 -7.13 13.57 -6.43
C LYS A 93 -6.34 12.92 -7.58
N ILE A 94 -5.66 11.82 -7.32
CA ILE A 94 -4.90 11.08 -8.34
C ILE A 94 -5.84 10.48 -9.40
N GLU A 95 -6.99 9.94 -9.00
CA GLU A 95 -8.00 9.45 -9.94
C GLU A 95 -8.44 10.55 -10.91
N GLU A 96 -8.68 11.77 -10.41
CA GLU A 96 -9.09 12.91 -11.22
C GLU A 96 -7.96 13.40 -12.13
N GLU A 97 -6.73 13.49 -11.62
CA GLU A 97 -5.59 14.03 -12.37
C GLU A 97 -5.09 13.11 -13.48
N VAL A 98 -5.03 11.80 -13.23
CA VAL A 98 -4.42 10.83 -14.16
C VAL A 98 -5.37 9.74 -14.63
N ALA A 99 -6.67 9.79 -14.31
CA ALA A 99 -7.66 8.81 -14.76
C ALA A 99 -7.26 7.35 -14.46
N SER A 100 -6.59 7.13 -13.32
CA SER A 100 -6.24 5.80 -12.81
C SER A 100 -7.35 5.21 -11.94
N MET A 101 -7.15 3.99 -11.44
CA MET A 101 -8.12 3.28 -10.59
C MET A 101 -7.43 2.69 -9.35
N PRO A 102 -6.86 3.56 -8.50
CA PRO A 102 -6.06 3.15 -7.38
C PRO A 102 -6.85 2.26 -6.42
N ALA A 103 -6.11 1.39 -5.77
CA ALA A 103 -6.59 0.55 -4.70
C ALA A 103 -5.87 0.88 -3.40
N LEU A 104 -6.62 0.80 -2.31
CA LEU A 104 -6.18 1.00 -0.94
C LEU A 104 -6.67 -0.16 -0.08
N VAL A 105 -5.79 -0.63 0.79
CA VAL A 105 -6.11 -1.56 1.86
C VAL A 105 -5.52 -1.04 3.16
N LEU A 106 -6.32 -1.01 4.23
CA LEU A 106 -5.88 -0.75 5.59
C LEU A 106 -6.16 -1.99 6.44
N ILE A 107 -5.12 -2.48 7.12
CA ILE A 107 -5.23 -3.59 8.06
C ILE A 107 -4.55 -3.26 9.39
N ASP A 108 -5.07 -3.81 10.48
CA ASP A 108 -4.39 -3.81 11.78
C ASP A 108 -3.42 -4.99 11.91
N GLN A 109 -2.69 -5.05 13.03
CA GLN A 109 -1.73 -6.12 13.31
C GLN A 109 -2.37 -7.51 13.34
N LYS A 110 -3.58 -7.66 13.88
CA LYS A 110 -4.26 -8.95 13.99
C LYS A 110 -4.72 -9.46 12.63
N GLN A 111 -5.26 -8.57 11.80
CA GLN A 111 -5.62 -8.85 10.42
C GLN A 111 -4.38 -9.23 9.63
N ARG A 112 -3.28 -8.47 9.77
CA ARG A 112 -2.00 -8.78 9.10
C ARG A 112 -1.52 -10.18 9.42
N GLU A 113 -1.43 -10.55 10.71
CA GLU A 113 -0.99 -11.89 11.13
C GLU A 113 -1.87 -13.02 10.57
N PHE A 114 -3.17 -12.79 10.46
CA PHE A 114 -4.11 -13.73 9.84
C PHE A 114 -3.90 -13.88 8.32
N ILE A 115 -3.58 -12.78 7.64
CA ILE A 115 -3.50 -12.71 6.17
C ILE A 115 -2.11 -13.11 5.65
N GLU A 116 -1.05 -12.84 6.40
CA GLU A 116 0.34 -13.03 5.96
C GLU A 116 0.65 -14.43 5.44
N PRO A 117 0.26 -15.53 6.10
CA PRO A 117 0.54 -16.87 5.57
C PRO A 117 -0.14 -17.13 4.22
N ILE A 118 -1.35 -16.58 4.03
CA ILE A 118 -2.12 -16.72 2.79
C ILE A 118 -1.42 -15.98 1.65
N ILE A 119 -0.99 -14.74 1.92
CA ILE A 119 -0.32 -13.89 0.92
C ILE A 119 1.09 -14.41 0.60
N LYS A 120 1.87 -14.85 1.59
CA LYS A 120 3.21 -15.43 1.37
C LYS A 120 3.16 -16.65 0.44
N ASP A 121 2.19 -17.55 0.64
CA ASP A 121 1.98 -18.69 -0.26
C ASP A 121 1.55 -18.23 -1.67
N ALA A 122 0.67 -17.23 -1.73
CA ALA A 122 0.08 -16.77 -2.98
C ALA A 122 1.07 -15.99 -3.87
N ILE A 123 2.11 -15.32 -3.32
CA ILE A 123 3.13 -14.58 -4.11
C ILE A 123 3.94 -15.50 -5.02
N ASN A 124 4.25 -16.71 -4.56
CA ASN A 124 4.93 -17.73 -5.36
C ASN A 124 4.01 -18.38 -6.40
N ARG A 125 2.72 -18.06 -6.33
CA ARG A 125 1.66 -18.54 -7.22
C ARG A 125 1.03 -17.34 -7.93
N ILE A 126 -0.01 -17.60 -8.69
CA ILE A 126 -0.87 -16.55 -9.23
C ILE A 126 -1.94 -16.27 -8.16
N ILE A 127 -2.02 -15.02 -7.67
CA ILE A 127 -3.06 -14.63 -6.71
C ILE A 127 -4.34 -14.31 -7.48
N GLU A 128 -5.32 -15.21 -7.39
CA GLU A 128 -6.64 -15.00 -7.99
C GLU A 128 -7.38 -13.84 -7.28
N PRO A 129 -7.96 -12.88 -8.02
CA PRO A 129 -8.74 -11.78 -7.43
C PRO A 129 -9.88 -12.24 -6.51
N GLU A 130 -10.50 -13.40 -6.79
CA GLU A 130 -11.57 -13.98 -5.98
C GLU A 130 -11.10 -14.40 -4.58
N LEU A 131 -9.84 -14.80 -4.43
CA LEU A 131 -9.26 -15.10 -3.12
C LEU A 131 -9.15 -13.82 -2.30
N VAL A 132 -8.75 -12.72 -2.93
CA VAL A 132 -8.59 -11.41 -2.29
C VAL A 132 -9.93 -10.88 -1.79
N ASP A 133 -10.99 -10.99 -2.58
CA ASP A 133 -12.35 -10.61 -2.15
C ASP A 133 -12.78 -11.39 -0.90
N LYS A 134 -12.58 -12.72 -0.89
CA LYS A 134 -12.90 -13.57 0.27
C LYS A 134 -12.10 -13.20 1.51
N VAL A 135 -10.81 -12.90 1.35
CA VAL A 135 -9.94 -12.48 2.47
C VAL A 135 -10.41 -11.15 3.04
N ILE A 136 -10.72 -10.18 2.18
CA ILE A 136 -11.20 -8.86 2.58
C ILE A 136 -12.52 -8.95 3.35
N GLU A 137 -13.48 -9.74 2.85
CA GLU A 137 -14.76 -9.95 3.52
C GLU A 137 -14.60 -10.67 4.87
N LYS A 138 -13.83 -11.77 4.88
CA LYS A 138 -13.64 -12.59 6.09
C LYS A 138 -12.92 -11.84 7.20
N ALA A 139 -11.89 -11.06 6.85
CA ALA A 139 -11.12 -10.30 7.81
C ALA A 139 -11.70 -8.90 8.08
N LYS A 140 -12.79 -8.51 7.40
CA LYS A 140 -13.44 -7.19 7.52
C LYS A 140 -12.45 -6.04 7.26
N ILE A 141 -11.69 -6.17 6.19
CA ILE A 141 -10.63 -5.23 5.81
C ILE A 141 -11.23 -3.93 5.29
N ILE A 142 -10.69 -2.79 5.74
CA ILE A 142 -11.03 -1.48 5.18
C ILE A 142 -10.35 -1.34 3.83
N LYS A 143 -11.13 -0.98 2.80
CA LYS A 143 -10.62 -0.83 1.43
C LYS A 143 -11.24 0.35 0.70
N TYR A 144 -10.52 0.83 -0.31
CA TYR A 144 -11.04 1.73 -1.34
C TYR A 144 -10.51 1.26 -2.70
N ALA A 145 -11.39 0.93 -3.65
CA ALA A 145 -10.99 0.58 -5.01
C ALA A 145 -12.18 0.61 -5.97
N LYS A 146 -11.92 1.06 -7.21
CA LYS A 146 -12.86 0.94 -8.34
C LYS A 146 -12.72 -0.38 -9.11
N ARG A 147 -11.58 -1.07 -8.98
CA ARG A 147 -11.31 -2.37 -9.60
C ARG A 147 -10.74 -3.36 -8.59
N ARG A 148 -11.10 -4.64 -8.78
CA ARG A 148 -10.64 -5.75 -7.92
C ARG A 148 -9.14 -6.01 -8.05
N LEU A 149 -8.58 -5.77 -9.24
CA LEU A 149 -7.21 -6.11 -9.57
C LEU A 149 -6.19 -5.38 -8.69
N GLY A 150 -6.35 -4.08 -8.47
CA GLY A 150 -5.46 -3.31 -7.59
C GLY A 150 -5.51 -3.77 -6.13
N LEU A 151 -6.62 -4.36 -5.66
CA LEU A 151 -6.71 -4.87 -4.28
C LEU A 151 -5.73 -6.01 -4.03
N VAL A 152 -5.33 -6.75 -5.07
CA VAL A 152 -4.32 -7.82 -4.94
C VAL A 152 -2.99 -7.23 -4.48
N GLY A 153 -2.52 -6.17 -5.13
CA GLY A 153 -1.25 -5.58 -4.76
C GLY A 153 -1.31 -4.71 -3.53
N ALA A 154 -2.40 -3.96 -3.34
CA ALA A 154 -2.64 -3.22 -2.10
C ALA A 154 -2.64 -4.17 -0.88
N LEU A 155 -3.36 -5.30 -0.94
CA LEU A 155 -3.37 -6.27 0.15
C LEU A 155 -1.99 -6.87 0.40
N ALA A 156 -1.25 -7.23 -0.66
CA ALA A 156 0.10 -7.76 -0.52
C ALA A 156 1.05 -6.74 0.13
N ALA A 157 0.98 -5.47 -0.29
CA ALA A 157 1.84 -4.41 0.23
C ALA A 157 1.54 -4.02 1.67
N ALA A 158 0.27 -4.03 2.08
CA ALA A 158 -0.12 -3.85 3.47
C ALA A 158 0.38 -5.02 4.35
N THR A 159 0.41 -6.24 3.81
CA THR A 159 0.67 -7.45 4.59
C THR A 159 2.16 -7.74 4.79
N LEU A 160 2.97 -7.59 3.74
CA LEU A 160 4.38 -8.00 3.72
C LEU A 160 5.29 -6.91 4.31
N LEU A 161 5.88 -7.19 5.48
CA LEU A 161 6.78 -6.26 6.16
C LEU A 161 8.27 -6.46 5.83
N LEU A 162 8.63 -7.47 5.02
CA LEU A 162 10.02 -7.79 4.66
C LEU A 162 10.95 -8.01 5.88
N LEU A 163 10.39 -8.52 6.99
CA LEU A 163 11.15 -8.77 8.24
C LEU A 163 12.10 -9.97 8.12
N GLU A 164 11.86 -10.85 7.16
CA GLU A 164 12.58 -12.09 6.94
C GLU A 164 12.96 -12.20 5.46
N GLY A 165 14.19 -12.64 5.18
CA GLY A 165 14.69 -12.84 3.82
C GLY A 165 15.52 -11.67 3.28
N ASP A 166 15.75 -11.70 1.98
CA ASP A 166 16.55 -10.70 1.26
C ASP A 166 15.67 -9.56 0.75
N TYR A 167 16.14 -8.33 0.88
CA TYR A 167 15.50 -7.13 0.38
C TYR A 167 16.56 -6.14 -0.08
N THR A 168 16.18 -5.27 -1.01
CA THR A 168 17.06 -4.23 -1.55
C THR A 168 16.48 -2.85 -1.29
N TYR A 169 17.34 -1.84 -1.28
CA TYR A 169 16.93 -0.45 -1.15
C TYR A 169 16.87 0.19 -2.54
N GLU A 170 15.80 0.96 -2.80
CA GLU A 170 15.63 1.72 -4.04
C GLU A 170 15.41 3.20 -3.69
N LEU A 171 16.35 4.07 -4.08
CA LEU A 171 16.22 5.52 -3.91
C LEU A 171 15.52 6.10 -5.14
N LEU A 172 14.32 6.65 -4.95
CA LEU A 172 13.51 7.22 -6.03
C LEU A 172 13.60 8.75 -6.02
N ALA A 173 13.96 9.32 -7.17
CA ALA A 173 13.94 10.75 -7.41
C ALA A 173 12.81 11.11 -8.39
N TYR A 174 11.89 11.96 -7.94
CA TYR A 174 10.76 12.41 -8.75
C TYR A 174 11.09 13.70 -9.50
N ARG A 175 10.59 13.81 -10.73
CA ARG A 175 10.75 15.03 -11.55
C ARG A 175 9.78 16.09 -11.05
N LYS A 176 10.16 17.36 -11.19
CA LYS A 176 9.19 18.44 -11.04
C LYS A 176 8.11 18.34 -12.14
N PRO A 177 6.86 18.75 -11.86
CA PRO A 177 5.74 18.65 -12.80
C PRO A 177 6.06 19.21 -14.19
N GLU A 178 6.72 20.37 -14.26
CA GLU A 178 7.08 21.05 -15.52
C GLU A 178 8.05 20.25 -16.42
N PHE A 179 8.71 19.21 -15.89
CA PHE A 179 9.63 18.38 -16.64
C PHE A 179 9.03 17.04 -17.07
N ILE A 180 7.81 16.68 -16.67
CA ILE A 180 7.17 15.42 -17.07
C ILE A 180 6.99 15.38 -18.60
N GLY A 181 7.27 14.22 -19.22
CA GLY A 181 7.23 14.05 -20.69
C GLY A 181 8.45 14.58 -21.46
N THR A 182 9.29 15.43 -20.86
CA THR A 182 10.52 15.92 -21.52
C THR A 182 11.67 14.90 -21.45
N LYS A 183 12.70 15.05 -22.29
CA LYS A 183 13.90 14.18 -22.23
C LYS A 183 14.56 14.25 -20.86
N ARG A 184 14.97 13.10 -20.30
CA ARG A 184 15.74 13.03 -19.05
C ARG A 184 17.13 13.64 -19.29
N LYS A 185 17.59 14.45 -18.35
CA LYS A 185 18.92 15.07 -18.36
C LYS A 185 19.76 14.43 -17.27
#